data_AF-A0A6G2G0C5-F1
#
_entry.id   AF-A0A6G2G0C5-F1
#
_cell.length_a   1.000
_cell.length_b   1.000
_cell.length_c   1.000
_cell.angle_alpha   90.00
_cell.angle_beta   90.00
_cell.angle_gamma   90.00
#
_symmetry.space_group_name_H-M   'P 1'
#
loop_
_entity.id
_entity.type
_entity.pdbx_description
1 polymer ?
#
loop_
_entity_poly.entity_id
_entity_poly.type
_entity_poly.pdbx_seq_one_letter_code
_entity_poly.pdbx_strand_id
1 'polypeptide(L)' 'MLELDGGDGGGQLVRTALSLSALTGQAIRVENVRGGRPNRGLRPQHVAAVEAVGAATDATLDGVERE' A
#
# COMPACT_ATOMS: atom_id res chain seq x y z
N MET A 1 -11.64 0.52 -9.12
CA MET A 1 -10.68 0.59 -7.99
C MET A 1 -10.99 -0.58 -7.08
N LEU A 2 -9.99 -1.36 -6.66
CA LEU A 2 -10.15 -2.44 -5.69
C LEU A 2 -9.93 -1.91 -4.28
N GLU A 3 -10.79 -2.31 -3.35
CA GLU A 3 -10.68 -1.99 -1.92
C GLU A 3 -10.18 -3.22 -1.17
N LEU A 4 -9.15 -3.02 -0.35
CA LEU A 4 -8.46 -4.08 0.36
C LEU A 4 -8.41 -3.75 1.85
N ASP A 5 -8.83 -4.69 2.69
CA ASP A 5 -8.67 -4.60 4.14
C ASP A 5 -7.31 -5.19 4.55
N GLY A 6 -6.46 -4.34 5.12
CA GLY A 6 -5.14 -4.69 5.64
C GLY A 6 -5.13 -5.14 7.10
N GLY A 7 -6.29 -5.25 7.76
CA GLY A 7 -6.44 -5.49 9.20
C GLY A 7 -5.64 -6.70 9.68
N ASP A 8 -5.91 -7.88 9.12
CA ASP A 8 -5.18 -9.12 9.44
C ASP A 8 -3.86 -9.25 8.66
N GLY A 9 -3.61 -8.31 7.74
CA GLY A 9 -2.47 -8.31 6.84
C GLY A 9 -1.19 -7.79 7.47
N GLY A 10 -0.05 -8.36 7.08
CA GLY A 10 1.26 -7.76 7.30
C GLY A 10 1.61 -6.72 6.21
N GLY A 11 2.84 -6.20 6.25
CA GLY A 11 3.35 -5.32 5.18
C GLY A 11 3.45 -5.99 3.81
N GLN A 12 3.34 -7.32 3.75
CA GLN A 12 3.31 -8.07 2.50
C GLN A 12 2.04 -7.80 1.67
N LEU A 13 0.90 -7.57 2.32
CA LEU A 13 -0.35 -7.25 1.62
C LEU A 13 -0.17 -5.98 0.77
N VAL A 14 0.38 -4.92 1.37
CA VAL A 14 0.67 -3.66 0.67
C VAL A 14 1.59 -3.87 -0.53
N ARG A 15 2.69 -4.62 -0.36
CA ARG A 15 3.65 -4.85 -1.45
C ARG A 15 3.02 -5.64 -2.60
N THR A 16 2.28 -6.70 -2.31
CA THR A 16 1.63 -7.52 -3.34
C THR A 16 0.56 -6.72 -4.08
N ALA A 17 -0.30 -6.01 -3.34
CA ALA A 17 -1.34 -5.18 -3.92
C ALA A 17 -0.75 -4.09 -4.83
N LEU A 18 0.27 -3.38 -4.34
CA LEU A 18 0.98 -2.35 -5.10
C LEU A 18 1.58 -2.91 -6.40
N SER A 19 2.30 -4.04 -6.32
CA SER A 19 2.89 -4.67 -7.50
C SER A 19 1.83 -5.11 -8.52
N LEU A 20 0.73 -5.70 -8.07
CA LEU A 20 -0.36 -6.09 -8.96
C LEU A 20 -1.07 -4.89 -9.57
N SER A 21 -1.28 -3.82 -8.80
CA SER A 21 -1.85 -2.57 -9.29
C SER A 21 -0.98 -1.97 -10.39
N ALA A 22 0.33 -1.89 -10.16
CA ALA A 22 1.30 -1.40 -11.14
C ALA A 22 1.33 -2.24 -12.44
N LEU A 23 1.26 -3.58 -12.33
CA LEU A 23 1.28 -4.48 -13.49
C LEU A 23 -0.03 -4.49 -14.28
N THR A 24 -1.17 -4.27 -13.62
CA THR A 24 -2.50 -4.40 -14.24
C THR A 24 -3.13 -3.06 -14.60
N GLY A 25 -2.59 -1.95 -14.09
CA GLY A 25 -3.20 -0.62 -14.18
C GLY A 25 -4.49 -0.47 -13.36
N GLN A 26 -4.88 -1.49 -12.57
CA GLN A 26 -6.08 -1.44 -11.75
C GLN A 26 -5.78 -0.71 -10.44
N ALA A 27 -6.38 0.46 -10.25
CA ALA A 27 -6.23 1.26 -9.02
C ALA A 27 -6.66 0.47 -7.77
N ILE A 28 -5.95 0.68 -6.66
CA ILE A 28 -6.23 0.06 -5.36
C ILE A 28 -6.39 1.12 -4.26
N ARG A 29 -7.16 0.77 -3.22
CA ARG A 29 -7.21 1.44 -1.92
C ARG A 29 -7.00 0.40 -0.83
N VAL A 30 -6.06 0.64 0.08
CA VAL A 30 -5.79 -0.28 1.19
C VAL A 30 -6.11 0.44 2.49
N GLU A 31 -7.05 -0.10 3.25
CA GLU A 31 -7.42 0.42 4.57
C GLU A 31 -6.88 -0.50 5.69
N ASN A 32 -6.92 -0.03 6.93
CA ASN A 32 -6.47 -0.78 8.11
C ASN A 32 -5.09 -1.40 7.95
N VAL A 33 -4.15 -0.72 7.26
CA VAL A 33 -2.84 -1.28 6.94
C VAL A 33 -2.16 -1.78 8.21
N ARG A 34 -1.95 -3.09 8.31
CA ARG A 34 -1.32 -3.72 9.48
C ARG A 34 -2.11 -3.49 10.77
N GLY A 35 -3.43 -3.44 10.69
CA GLY A 35 -4.34 -3.11 11.80
C GLY A 35 -4.18 -4.02 13.02
N GLY A 36 -3.92 -5.31 12.82
CA GLY A 36 -3.69 -6.30 13.88
C GLY A 36 -2.26 -6.33 14.44
N ARG A 37 -1.36 -5.43 14.00
CA ARG A 37 0.01 -5.36 14.53
C ARG A 37 0.12 -4.31 15.63
N PRO A 38 0.96 -4.53 16.68
CA PRO A 38 1.17 -3.53 17.74
C PRO A 38 1.63 -2.17 17.20
N ASN A 39 2.38 -2.21 16.11
CA ASN A 39 2.87 -1.06 15.39
C ASN A 39 2.09 -0.96 14.08
N ARG A 40 0.81 -0.57 14.14
CA ARG A 40 -0.11 -0.43 12.99
C ARG A 40 0.33 0.65 11.99
N GLY A 41 -0.27 0.61 10.79
CA GLY A 41 -0.05 1.61 9.76
C GLY A 41 1.15 1.33 8.85
N LEU A 42 1.36 2.28 7.93
CA LEU A 42 2.52 2.29 7.05
C LEU A 42 3.80 2.53 7.87
N ARG A 43 4.89 1.93 7.41
CA ARG A 43 6.23 2.06 8.00
C ARG A 43 7.13 2.65 6.92
N PRO A 44 8.33 3.19 7.27
CA PRO A 44 9.19 3.84 6.29
C PRO A 44 9.43 3.02 5.02
N GLN A 45 9.59 1.69 5.14
CA GLN A 45 9.75 0.79 4.00
C GLN A 45 8.50 0.60 3.14
N HIS A 46 7.29 0.76 3.70
CA HIS A 46 6.05 0.70 2.92
C HIS A 46 5.88 1.99 2.13
N VAL A 47 6.07 3.14 2.79
CA VAL A 47 6.00 4.46 2.16
C VAL A 47 7.00 4.55 1.01
N ALA A 48 8.27 4.21 1.25
CA ALA A 48 9.31 4.23 0.22
C ALA A 48 8.97 3.32 -0.98
N ALA A 49 8.37 2.15 -0.74
CA ALA A 49 7.95 1.26 -1.82
C ALA A 49 6.82 1.86 -2.65
N VAL A 50 5.80 2.45 -2.00
CA VAL A 50 4.66 3.09 -2.68
C VAL A 50 5.12 4.31 -3.47
N GLU A 51 5.97 5.16 -2.90
CA GLU A 51 6.55 6.32 -3.59
C GLU A 51 7.39 5.89 -4.80
N ALA A 52 8.27 4.89 -4.63
CA ALA A 52 9.12 4.41 -5.72
C ALA A 52 8.33 3.81 -6.88
N VAL A 53 7.34 2.97 -6.58
CA VAL A 53 6.49 2.39 -7.62
C VAL A 53 5.60 3.47 -8.25
N GLY A 54 5.03 4.37 -7.45
CA GLY A 54 4.20 5.45 -7.96
C GLY A 54 4.95 6.37 -8.92
N ALA A 55 6.20 6.71 -8.61
CA ALA A 55 7.07 7.46 -9.51
C ALA A 55 7.44 6.67 -10.77
N ALA A 56 7.61 5.35 -10.68
CA ALA A 56 7.95 4.52 -11.84
C ALA A 56 6.77 4.29 -12.81
N THR A 57 5.53 4.48 -12.34
CA THR A 57 4.31 4.23 -13.12
C THR A 57 3.46 5.49 -13.35
N ASP A 58 3.97 6.67 -13.00
CA ASP A 58 3.23 7.94 -13.00
C ASP A 58 1.86 7.86 -12.27
N ALA A 59 1.81 7.12 -11.16
CA ALA A 59 0.58 6.92 -10.41
C ALA A 59 0.23 8.15 -9.57
N THR A 60 -1.07 8.43 -9.44
CA THR A 60 -1.57 9.36 -8.42
C THR A 60 -1.64 8.64 -7.07
N LEU A 61 -1.05 9.25 -6.04
CA LEU A 61 -0.97 8.71 -4.69
C LEU A 61 -1.78 9.58 -3.73
N ASP A 62 -2.46 8.95 -2.78
CA ASP A 62 -3.22 9.61 -1.71
C ASP A 62 -3.06 8.84 -0.39
N GLY A 63 -2.99 9.55 0.73
CA GLY A 63 -2.89 8.94 2.07
C GLY A 63 -1.61 8.14 2.36
N VAL A 64 -0.52 8.37 1.61
CA VAL A 64 0.75 7.64 1.74
C VAL A 64 1.65 8.30 2.78
N GLU A 65 1.28 8.18 4.05
CA GLU A 65 2.01 8.77 5.17
C GLU A 65 2.38 7.75 6.24
N ARG A 66 3.37 8.08 7.08
CA ARG A 66 3.81 7.22 8.18
C ARG A 66 2.85 7.37 9.36
N GLU A 67 2.52 6.26 10.01
CA GLU A 67 1.79 6.22 11.30
C GLU A 67 2.72 5.89 12.48
#